data_AF-A0A356W4S2-F1
#
_entry.id   AF-A0A356W4S2-F1
#
_cell.length_a   1.000
_cell.length_b   1.000
_cell.length_c   1.000
_cell.angle_alpha   90.00
_cell.angle_beta   90.00
_cell.angle_gamma   90.00
#
_symmetry.space_group_name_H-M   'P 1'
#
loop_
_entity.id
_entity.type
_entity.pdbx_description
1 polymer ?
#
loop_
_entity_poly.entity_id
_entity_poly.type
_entity_poly.pdbx_seq_one_letter_code
_entity_poly.pdbx_strand_id
1 'polypeptide(L)'
;MAKSAQKVTLSPSRDIPFDKLVLSQSNVRRIKAGISVEELAEDIARRGLLQSLSVRPVLADDGSETGKFEIPAGGRRFQALSLLVKQKRLAKTTPIPCIVRDATSAILAEDDSLAENMQRAALHPLDQFRAFVALREKGQGDEEIAAAFFVTRQVVKQRLKLAAVAPALLELYAEDEMTLEQLMAFTVNPDHERQVQVWEAIRSSWNKEPYQIRRMLTETSVRASDRRAVFVGVEAYETAGGTLLHDLFQGDDGGWLEDPALLDRLVSEKLQAEAEAIATEGWKWIEVSLDLPYGYSHGLRRLSGDPAPMTDDEGAAHAKLLAEYRALEEQYEGQDEFPEEIDARLGELEVAMEKLEARPLIFDDEEIARAGAFVTLDRYGELAVYRGFVRPEDEPREDADVHSGEQAADGQGVELSAGSNVDGIGHGTVITSAGQALGANVPDDEDDGALKPLPERLIMELTAHRTLALREAVGRSPDVALTLLLLKLVNDTFRTSSSAGSCLEASVRHVYMAAQASDLKDSVVAKLVDDRHAEWETDLPLGDDAALWNYLTSLDQVSRLSLLAHCLSFG
;
A
#
# COMPACT_ATOMS: atom_id res chain seq x y z
N MET A 1 -42.69 -9.81 31.10
CA MET A 1 -43.97 -9.08 30.95
C MET A 1 -44.02 -8.51 29.54
N ALA A 2 -45.00 -8.86 28.73
CA ALA A 2 -45.12 -8.35 27.37
C ALA A 2 -45.47 -6.85 27.41
N LYS A 3 -44.61 -5.98 26.85
CA LYS A 3 -44.96 -4.57 26.62
C LYS A 3 -46.24 -4.55 25.77
N SER A 4 -47.33 -4.02 26.31
CA SER A 4 -48.58 -3.85 25.56
C SER A 4 -48.28 -3.01 24.32
N ALA A 5 -48.66 -3.50 23.14
CA ALA A 5 -48.55 -2.75 21.90
C ALA A 5 -49.19 -1.37 22.07
N GLN A 6 -48.41 -0.30 21.90
CA GLN A 6 -48.94 1.06 21.91
C GLN A 6 -49.94 1.20 20.76
N LYS A 7 -51.18 1.54 21.10
CA LYS A 7 -52.22 1.81 20.11
C LYS A 7 -51.87 3.11 19.39
N VAL A 8 -51.73 3.05 18.07
CA VAL A 8 -51.49 4.23 17.23
C VAL A 8 -52.72 5.15 17.32
N THR A 9 -52.52 6.39 17.75
CA THR A 9 -53.56 7.43 17.75
C THR A 9 -53.35 8.34 16.54
N LEU A 10 -54.34 8.39 15.65
CA LEU A 10 -54.27 9.24 14.46
C LEU A 10 -54.60 10.69 14.81
N SER A 11 -53.92 11.63 14.15
CA SER A 11 -54.15 13.07 14.35
C SER A 11 -55.47 13.52 13.70
N PRO A 12 -56.32 14.30 14.39
CA PRO A 12 -57.61 14.72 13.85
C PRO A 12 -57.46 15.79 12.76
N SER A 13 -58.29 15.71 11.72
CA SER A 13 -58.47 16.79 10.74
C SER A 13 -59.36 17.88 11.32
N ARG A 14 -58.95 19.15 11.22
CA ARG A 14 -59.75 20.32 11.61
C ARG A 14 -59.60 21.44 10.59
N ASP A 15 -60.71 22.06 10.26
CA ASP A 15 -60.73 23.26 9.42
C ASP A 15 -60.34 24.49 10.25
N ILE A 16 -59.28 25.19 9.84
CA ILE A 16 -58.73 26.34 10.55
C ILE A 16 -58.78 27.57 9.63
N PRO A 17 -59.35 28.70 10.07
CA PRO A 17 -59.29 29.95 9.33
C PRO A 17 -57.85 30.37 9.00
N PHE A 18 -57.61 30.82 7.77
CA PHE A 18 -56.27 31.17 7.30
C PHE A 18 -55.57 32.23 8.17
N ASP A 19 -56.32 33.18 8.74
CA ASP A 19 -55.81 34.22 9.64
C ASP A 19 -55.25 33.71 10.98
N LYS A 20 -55.53 32.46 11.34
CA LYS A 20 -55.00 31.79 12.55
C LYS A 20 -53.76 30.93 12.27
N LEU A 21 -53.34 30.81 11.02
CA LEU A 21 -52.19 30.02 10.59
C LEU A 21 -50.92 30.88 10.47
N VAL A 22 -49.82 30.40 11.02
CA VAL A 22 -48.50 31.07 10.98
C VAL A 22 -47.46 30.08 10.45
N LEU A 23 -46.56 30.55 9.58
CA LEU A 23 -45.48 29.71 9.06
C LEU A 23 -44.41 29.50 10.14
N SER A 24 -44.05 28.25 10.43
CA SER A 24 -42.94 27.95 11.33
C SER A 24 -41.59 28.29 10.68
N GLN A 25 -40.60 28.71 11.48
CA GLN A 25 -39.21 28.89 11.00
C GLN A 25 -38.45 27.56 10.83
N SER A 26 -39.03 26.44 11.26
CA SER A 26 -38.40 25.10 11.26
C SER A 26 -38.41 24.39 9.89
N ASN A 27 -38.45 25.13 8.77
CA ASN A 27 -38.44 24.51 7.44
C ASN A 27 -37.04 23.98 7.11
N VAL A 28 -36.93 22.66 6.88
CA VAL A 28 -35.65 21.98 6.63
C VAL A 28 -35.12 22.20 5.21
N ARG A 29 -35.97 22.61 4.26
CA ARG A 29 -35.61 22.78 2.85
C ARG A 29 -34.90 24.10 2.59
N ARG A 30 -33.60 24.07 2.27
CA ARG A 30 -32.79 25.25 1.91
C ARG A 30 -32.64 25.43 0.39
N ILE A 31 -32.65 24.34 -0.37
CA ILE A 31 -32.45 24.37 -1.83
C ILE A 31 -33.80 24.36 -2.58
N LYS A 32 -34.02 25.31 -3.49
CA LYS A 32 -35.29 25.51 -4.21
C LYS A 32 -35.37 24.66 -5.49
N ALA A 33 -35.83 23.41 -5.38
CA ALA A 33 -36.22 22.62 -6.55
C ALA A 33 -37.76 22.46 -6.71
N GLY A 34 -38.31 22.63 -7.91
CA GLY A 34 -39.71 22.29 -8.29
C GLY A 34 -40.68 23.48 -8.48
N ILE A 35 -41.88 23.17 -9.01
CA ILE A 35 -43.01 24.05 -9.40
C ILE A 35 -43.13 25.36 -8.60
N SER A 36 -43.09 26.52 -9.26
CA SER A 36 -43.12 27.83 -8.61
C SER A 36 -44.34 28.03 -7.67
N VAL A 37 -44.23 28.95 -6.69
CA VAL A 37 -45.33 29.21 -5.74
C VAL A 37 -46.55 29.79 -6.48
N GLU A 38 -46.31 30.50 -7.56
CA GLU A 38 -47.28 31.10 -8.46
C GLU A 38 -48.08 30.04 -9.22
N GLU A 39 -47.41 29.04 -9.81
CA GLU A 39 -48.06 27.92 -10.49
C GLU A 39 -48.88 27.07 -9.51
N LEU A 40 -48.36 26.84 -8.30
CA LEU A 40 -49.08 26.13 -7.24
C LEU A 40 -50.34 26.91 -6.77
N ALA A 41 -50.27 28.24 -6.74
CA ALA A 41 -51.43 29.08 -6.41
C ALA A 41 -52.54 28.97 -7.47
N GLU A 42 -52.19 28.98 -8.76
CA GLU A 42 -53.18 28.76 -9.83
C GLU A 42 -53.78 27.35 -9.81
N ASP A 43 -52.97 26.33 -9.48
CA ASP A 43 -53.46 24.97 -9.32
C ASP A 43 -54.48 24.85 -8.17
N ILE A 44 -54.16 25.44 -7.01
CA ILE A 44 -55.07 25.50 -5.86
C ILE A 44 -56.35 26.27 -6.22
N ALA A 45 -56.25 27.38 -6.97
CA ALA A 45 -57.42 28.15 -7.38
C ALA A 45 -58.34 27.35 -8.33
N ARG A 46 -57.78 26.44 -9.15
CA ARG A 46 -58.53 25.62 -10.09
C ARG A 46 -59.11 24.35 -9.47
N ARG A 47 -58.34 23.67 -8.62
CA ARG A 47 -58.63 22.30 -8.14
C ARG A 47 -58.90 22.22 -6.64
N GLY A 48 -58.69 23.30 -5.90
CA GLY A 48 -58.75 23.32 -4.43
C GLY A 48 -57.49 22.74 -3.78
N LEU A 49 -57.43 22.80 -2.44
CA LEU A 49 -56.32 22.25 -1.68
C LEU A 49 -56.46 20.72 -1.56
N LEU A 50 -55.79 19.98 -2.45
CA LEU A 50 -55.86 18.51 -2.49
C LEU A 50 -55.17 17.82 -1.31
N GLN A 51 -54.25 18.51 -0.63
CA GLN A 51 -53.46 17.97 0.46
C GLN A 51 -53.42 18.95 1.62
N SER A 52 -53.98 18.54 2.77
CA SER A 52 -54.10 19.33 3.99
C SER A 52 -52.74 19.77 4.56
N LEU A 53 -52.75 20.88 5.32
CA LEU A 53 -51.58 21.40 6.02
C LEU A 53 -51.38 20.66 7.35
N SER A 54 -50.14 20.33 7.72
CA SER A 54 -49.83 19.84 9.07
C SER A 54 -49.61 21.04 9.98
N VAL A 55 -50.28 21.07 11.12
CA VAL A 55 -50.25 22.22 12.04
C VAL A 55 -50.07 21.80 13.49
N ARG A 56 -49.42 22.64 14.29
CA ARG A 56 -49.28 22.48 15.74
C ARG A 56 -49.87 23.70 16.47
N PRO A 57 -50.56 23.54 17.61
CA PRO A 57 -51.05 24.67 18.39
C PRO A 57 -49.86 25.45 18.98
N VAL A 58 -49.91 26.79 18.90
CA VAL A 58 -48.95 27.65 19.59
C VAL A 58 -49.41 27.81 21.04
N LEU A 59 -48.59 27.36 21.98
CA LEU A 59 -48.83 27.49 23.42
C LEU A 59 -48.32 28.86 23.92
N ALA A 60 -49.05 29.48 24.84
CA ALA A 60 -48.60 30.64 25.58
C ALA A 60 -47.66 30.22 26.73
N ASP A 61 -46.97 31.18 27.36
CA ASP A 61 -46.02 30.94 28.47
C ASP A 61 -46.66 30.25 29.69
N ASP A 62 -47.99 30.25 29.79
CA ASP A 62 -48.78 29.58 30.83
C ASP A 62 -49.28 28.17 30.43
N GLY A 63 -48.90 27.68 29.25
CA GLY A 63 -49.32 26.38 28.70
C GLY A 63 -50.72 26.37 28.08
N SER A 64 -51.40 27.52 27.96
CA SER A 64 -52.71 27.62 27.31
C SER A 64 -52.60 27.80 25.79
N GLU A 65 -53.54 27.24 25.03
CA GLU A 65 -53.57 27.40 23.57
C GLU A 65 -53.90 28.85 23.19
N THR A 66 -52.99 29.53 22.49
CA THR A 66 -53.18 30.93 22.03
C THR A 66 -54.24 31.08 20.93
N GLY A 67 -54.79 29.96 20.44
CA GLY A 67 -55.71 29.91 19.31
C GLY A 67 -55.05 30.12 17.95
N LYS A 68 -53.72 30.23 17.89
CA LYS A 68 -52.91 30.26 16.66
C LYS A 68 -52.24 28.90 16.42
N PHE A 69 -51.98 28.60 15.16
CA PHE A 69 -51.37 27.34 14.74
C PHE A 69 -50.13 27.59 13.89
N GLU A 70 -49.03 26.97 14.26
CA GLU A 70 -47.81 26.99 13.46
C GLU A 70 -47.82 25.86 12.42
N ILE A 71 -47.27 26.13 11.24
CA ILE A 71 -47.17 25.20 10.13
C ILE A 71 -45.72 24.72 10.01
N PRO A 72 -45.36 23.56 10.60
CA PRO A 72 -44.04 22.95 10.42
C PRO A 72 -43.84 22.32 9.03
N ALA A 73 -44.93 21.84 8.42
CA ALA A 73 -44.90 21.11 7.14
C ALA A 73 -46.00 21.63 6.19
N GLY A 74 -45.63 21.94 4.94
CA GLY A 74 -46.53 22.55 3.95
C GLY A 74 -46.35 24.03 3.66
N GLY A 75 -45.17 24.61 3.96
CA GLY A 75 -44.90 26.04 3.78
C GLY A 75 -45.18 26.60 2.38
N ARG A 76 -44.90 25.85 1.30
CA ARG A 76 -45.22 26.27 -0.08
C ARG A 76 -46.71 26.41 -0.34
N ARG A 77 -47.52 25.49 0.19
CA ARG A 77 -49.00 25.52 0.09
C ARG A 77 -49.55 26.71 0.89
N PHE A 78 -49.00 26.98 2.08
CA PHE A 78 -49.35 28.17 2.85
C PHE A 78 -49.00 29.48 2.11
N GLN A 79 -47.81 29.56 1.49
CA GLN A 79 -47.40 30.72 0.70
C GLN A 79 -48.30 30.92 -0.54
N ALA A 80 -48.66 29.84 -1.23
CA ALA A 80 -49.61 29.88 -2.34
C ALA A 80 -51.01 30.35 -1.90
N LEU A 81 -51.51 29.87 -0.77
CA LEU A 81 -52.77 30.37 -0.16
C LEU A 81 -52.66 31.85 0.25
N SER A 82 -51.53 32.26 0.81
CA SER A 82 -51.25 33.66 1.15
C SER A 82 -51.26 34.56 -0.09
N LEU A 83 -50.70 34.08 -1.21
CA LEU A 83 -50.71 34.75 -2.51
C LEU A 83 -52.16 34.92 -3.01
N LEU A 84 -52.99 33.88 -2.94
CA LEU A 84 -54.41 33.96 -3.31
C LEU A 84 -55.22 34.93 -2.43
N VAL A 85 -54.91 35.00 -1.12
CA VAL A 85 -55.50 35.98 -0.21
C VAL A 85 -55.09 37.41 -0.58
N LYS A 86 -53.81 37.64 -0.88
CA LYS A 86 -53.30 38.95 -1.33
C LYS A 86 -53.94 39.37 -2.66
N GLN A 87 -54.15 38.43 -3.58
CA GLN A 87 -54.85 38.65 -4.86
C GLN A 87 -56.36 38.79 -4.70
N LYS A 88 -56.91 38.72 -3.48
CA LYS A 88 -58.35 38.74 -3.17
C LYS A 88 -59.17 37.61 -3.84
N ARG A 89 -58.50 36.55 -4.26
CA ARG A 89 -59.14 35.32 -4.80
C ARG A 89 -59.53 34.34 -3.69
N LEU A 90 -59.07 34.56 -2.46
CA LEU A 90 -59.41 33.79 -1.26
C LEU A 90 -59.68 34.73 -0.08
N ALA A 91 -60.73 34.49 0.71
CA ALA A 91 -61.02 35.28 1.90
C ALA A 91 -60.12 34.85 3.08
N LYS A 92 -59.72 35.78 3.96
CA LYS A 92 -58.89 35.49 5.14
C LYS A 92 -59.57 34.56 6.15
N THR A 93 -60.89 34.53 6.16
CA THR A 93 -61.71 33.70 7.04
C THR A 93 -62.04 32.33 6.44
N THR A 94 -61.51 32.02 5.24
CA THR A 94 -61.81 30.75 4.58
C THR A 94 -61.26 29.60 5.43
N PRO A 95 -62.10 28.59 5.76
CA PRO A 95 -61.64 27.40 6.46
C PRO A 95 -60.66 26.61 5.58
N ILE A 96 -59.44 26.39 6.09
CA ILE A 96 -58.41 25.58 5.43
C ILE A 96 -58.32 24.21 6.13
N PRO A 97 -58.40 23.09 5.39
CA PRO A 97 -58.29 21.76 5.99
C PRO A 97 -56.87 21.52 6.50
N CYS A 98 -56.75 21.30 7.81
CA CYS A 98 -55.48 21.07 8.51
C CYS A 98 -55.51 19.75 9.30
N ILE A 99 -54.37 19.10 9.47
CA ILE A 99 -54.18 17.97 10.38
C ILE A 99 -53.49 18.52 11.63
N VAL A 100 -54.16 18.46 12.78
CA VAL A 100 -53.66 19.03 14.03
C VAL A 100 -52.83 17.98 14.78
N ARG A 101 -51.53 18.24 14.92
CA ARG A 101 -50.62 17.41 15.73
C ARG A 101 -50.68 17.85 17.20
N ASP A 102 -50.47 16.89 18.09
CA ASP A 102 -50.48 17.11 19.53
C ASP A 102 -49.26 17.95 19.96
N ALA A 103 -49.48 19.00 20.75
CA ALA A 103 -48.42 19.86 21.27
C ALA A 103 -47.52 19.16 22.29
N THR A 104 -47.96 18.03 22.85
CA THR A 104 -47.21 17.21 23.82
C THR A 104 -46.45 16.04 23.17
N SER A 105 -46.48 15.93 21.84
CA SER A 105 -45.76 14.89 21.10
C SER A 105 -44.25 15.00 21.31
N ALA A 106 -43.59 13.86 21.59
CA ALA A 106 -42.14 13.77 21.67
C ALA A 106 -41.43 13.99 20.31
N ILE A 107 -42.18 14.03 19.21
CA ILE A 107 -41.67 14.21 17.85
C ILE A 107 -41.47 15.70 17.58
N LEU A 108 -40.27 16.12 17.17
CA LEU A 108 -39.95 17.53 16.91
C LEU A 108 -40.63 18.05 15.63
N ALA A 109 -40.80 19.36 15.53
CA ALA A 109 -41.41 20.00 14.36
C ALA A 109 -40.60 19.78 13.07
N GLU A 110 -39.28 19.61 13.22
CA GLU A 110 -38.34 19.33 12.13
C GLU A 110 -38.50 17.90 11.59
N ASP A 111 -38.77 16.93 12.46
CA ASP A 111 -39.04 15.53 12.06
C ASP A 111 -40.31 15.46 11.19
N ASP A 112 -41.38 16.17 11.59
CA ASP A 112 -42.62 16.24 10.80
C ASP A 112 -42.39 16.90 9.42
N SER A 113 -41.57 17.96 9.38
CA SER A 113 -41.21 18.68 8.16
C SER A 113 -40.38 17.79 7.22
N LEU A 114 -39.42 17.06 7.77
CA LEU A 114 -38.53 16.18 7.02
C LEU A 114 -39.25 14.92 6.53
N ALA A 115 -40.08 14.29 7.38
CA ALA A 115 -40.88 13.12 7.02
C ALA A 115 -41.87 13.40 5.88
N GLU A 116 -42.55 14.57 5.90
CA GLU A 116 -43.43 14.98 4.80
C GLU A 116 -42.65 15.21 3.49
N ASN A 117 -41.48 15.86 3.57
CA ASN A 117 -40.65 16.14 2.41
C ASN A 117 -40.09 14.85 1.79
N MET A 118 -39.67 13.89 2.62
CA MET A 118 -39.14 12.60 2.18
C MET A 118 -40.17 11.78 1.39
N GLN A 119 -41.47 11.95 1.65
CA GLN A 119 -42.56 11.23 0.98
C GLN A 119 -43.02 11.82 -0.37
N ARG A 120 -42.69 13.08 -0.72
CA ARG A 120 -43.28 13.77 -1.89
C ARG A 120 -42.36 14.02 -3.09
N ALA A 121 -41.06 14.22 -2.88
CA ALA A 121 -40.05 14.39 -3.93
C ALA A 121 -38.67 14.40 -3.28
N ALA A 122 -37.66 13.78 -3.92
CA ALA A 122 -36.33 13.61 -3.35
C ALA A 122 -35.76 14.95 -2.86
N LEU A 123 -35.55 15.05 -1.54
CA LEU A 123 -34.77 16.10 -0.92
C LEU A 123 -33.36 16.04 -1.51
N HIS A 124 -32.71 17.19 -1.74
CA HIS A 124 -31.30 17.16 -2.11
C HIS A 124 -30.52 16.42 -1.01
N PRO A 125 -29.65 15.45 -1.34
CA PRO A 125 -28.96 14.65 -0.32
C PRO A 125 -28.28 15.50 0.76
N LEU A 126 -27.73 16.66 0.38
CA LEU A 126 -27.12 17.59 1.34
C LEU A 126 -28.07 18.10 2.44
N ASP A 127 -29.34 18.37 2.11
CA ASP A 127 -30.33 18.82 3.10
C ASP A 127 -30.64 17.70 4.10
N GLN A 128 -30.58 16.44 3.67
CA GLN A 128 -30.68 15.28 4.57
C GLN A 128 -29.47 15.19 5.51
N PHE A 129 -28.26 15.42 5.00
CA PHE A 129 -27.04 15.37 5.81
C PHE A 129 -27.07 16.44 6.92
N ARG A 130 -27.46 17.67 6.55
CA ARG A 130 -27.61 18.80 7.49
C ARG A 130 -28.66 18.52 8.56
N ALA A 131 -29.77 17.86 8.20
CA ALA A 131 -30.79 17.48 9.19
C ALA A 131 -30.24 16.47 10.20
N PHE A 132 -29.46 15.47 9.76
CA PHE A 132 -28.89 14.48 10.68
C PHE A 132 -27.87 15.12 11.64
N VAL A 133 -27.08 16.09 11.16
CA VAL A 133 -26.19 16.88 12.03
C VAL A 133 -26.98 17.66 13.07
N ALA A 134 -28.04 18.37 12.66
CA ALA A 134 -28.86 19.15 13.58
C ALA A 134 -29.53 18.30 14.67
N LEU A 135 -29.96 17.08 14.34
CA LEU A 135 -30.54 16.14 15.31
C LEU A 135 -29.49 15.59 16.28
N ARG A 136 -28.29 15.29 15.79
CA ARG A 136 -27.16 14.87 16.63
C ARG A 136 -26.73 15.99 17.60
N GLU A 137 -26.67 17.24 17.13
CA GLU A 137 -26.35 18.41 17.96
C GLU A 137 -27.41 18.66 19.06
N LYS A 138 -28.65 18.24 18.83
CA LYS A 138 -29.74 18.26 19.82
C LYS A 138 -29.73 17.09 20.80
N GLY A 139 -28.73 16.22 20.71
CA GLY A 139 -28.51 15.12 21.66
C GLY A 139 -29.21 13.81 21.31
N GLN A 140 -29.81 13.67 20.12
CA GLN A 140 -30.33 12.38 19.67
C GLN A 140 -29.18 11.43 19.28
N GLY A 141 -29.26 10.17 19.71
CA GLY A 141 -28.28 9.16 19.37
C GLY A 141 -28.44 8.63 17.93
N ASP A 142 -27.36 8.08 17.35
CA ASP A 142 -27.38 7.52 15.98
C ASP A 142 -28.51 6.49 15.75
N GLU A 143 -28.81 5.65 16.76
CA GLU A 143 -29.88 4.64 16.71
C GLU A 143 -31.28 5.27 16.69
N GLU A 144 -31.48 6.38 17.41
CA GLU A 144 -32.75 7.09 17.47
C GLU A 144 -33.01 7.82 16.15
N ILE A 145 -31.98 8.44 15.58
CA ILE A 145 -32.01 9.05 14.24
C ILE A 145 -32.31 7.96 13.20
N ALA A 146 -31.62 6.83 13.24
CA ALA A 146 -31.84 5.71 12.33
C ALA A 146 -33.29 5.21 12.36
N ALA A 147 -33.86 5.04 13.56
CA ALA A 147 -35.26 4.66 13.75
C ALA A 147 -36.24 5.71 13.24
N ALA A 148 -35.98 7.01 13.48
CA ALA A 148 -36.82 8.10 13.02
C ALA A 148 -36.90 8.19 11.47
N PHE A 149 -35.79 7.89 10.79
CA PHE A 149 -35.69 7.96 9.32
C PHE A 149 -35.85 6.62 8.60
N PHE A 150 -36.11 5.52 9.32
CA PHE A 150 -36.19 4.17 8.77
C PHE A 150 -34.95 3.78 7.94
N VAL A 151 -33.76 4.17 8.42
CA VAL A 151 -32.47 3.82 7.84
C VAL A 151 -31.64 3.01 8.83
N THR A 152 -30.53 2.43 8.40
CA THR A 152 -29.60 1.75 9.31
C THR A 152 -28.70 2.77 10.00
N ARG A 153 -28.16 2.41 11.17
CA ARG A 153 -27.15 3.23 11.88
C ARG A 153 -25.92 3.54 10.99
N GLN A 154 -25.53 2.61 10.12
CA GLN A 154 -24.44 2.82 9.18
C GLN A 154 -24.74 3.97 8.21
N VAL A 155 -25.97 4.06 7.69
CA VAL A 155 -26.40 5.16 6.82
C VAL A 155 -26.35 6.51 7.55
N VAL A 156 -26.73 6.54 8.84
CA VAL A 156 -26.61 7.76 9.66
C VAL A 156 -25.15 8.19 9.77
N LYS A 157 -24.23 7.27 10.12
CA LYS A 157 -22.79 7.55 10.18
C LYS A 157 -22.23 8.07 8.85
N GLN A 158 -22.61 7.44 7.73
CA GLN A 158 -22.21 7.87 6.39
C GLN A 158 -22.71 9.30 6.07
N ARG A 159 -23.97 9.62 6.38
CA ARG A 159 -24.50 10.97 6.16
C ARG A 159 -23.81 12.02 7.03
N LEU A 160 -23.53 11.68 8.29
CA LEU A 160 -22.80 12.56 9.19
C LEU A 160 -21.35 12.80 8.73
N LYS A 161 -20.69 11.78 8.17
CA LYS A 161 -19.35 11.91 7.59
C LYS A 161 -19.35 12.80 6.34
N LEU A 162 -20.34 12.66 5.46
CA LEU A 162 -20.52 13.55 4.31
C LEU A 162 -20.78 15.00 4.73
N ALA A 163 -21.53 15.22 5.80
CA ALA A 163 -21.78 16.56 6.34
C ALA A 163 -20.52 17.24 6.91
N ALA A 164 -19.48 16.47 7.23
CA ALA A 164 -18.24 16.95 7.84
C ALA A 164 -17.18 17.37 6.81
N VAL A 165 -17.44 17.21 5.51
CA VAL A 165 -16.57 17.69 4.42
C VAL A 165 -16.52 19.23 4.42
N ALA A 166 -15.43 19.81 3.91
CA ALA A 166 -15.19 21.25 3.84
C ALA A 166 -16.43 22.00 3.31
N PRO A 167 -16.85 23.10 3.96
CA PRO A 167 -18.04 23.85 3.57
C PRO A 167 -18.05 24.29 2.10
N ALA A 168 -16.89 24.68 1.54
CA ALA A 168 -16.75 25.05 0.14
C ALA A 168 -17.12 23.91 -0.82
N LEU A 169 -16.74 22.67 -0.50
CA LEU A 169 -17.10 21.50 -1.31
C LEU A 169 -18.58 21.14 -1.18
N LEU A 170 -19.18 21.36 -0.01
CA LEU A 170 -20.62 21.17 0.17
C LEU A 170 -21.45 22.18 -0.64
N GLU A 171 -20.94 23.40 -0.83
CA GLU A 171 -21.57 24.41 -1.69
C GLU A 171 -21.50 24.00 -3.16
N LEU A 172 -20.33 23.56 -3.64
CA LEU A 172 -20.16 23.04 -5.01
C LEU A 172 -21.07 21.84 -5.28
N TYR A 173 -21.21 20.94 -4.30
CA TYR A 173 -22.17 19.83 -4.37
C TYR A 173 -23.63 20.31 -4.41
N ALA A 174 -23.97 21.39 -3.70
CA ALA A 174 -25.31 21.97 -3.72
C ALA A 174 -25.66 22.65 -5.06
N GLU A 175 -24.64 23.08 -5.80
CA GLU A 175 -24.74 23.73 -7.11
C GLU A 175 -24.64 22.74 -8.28
N ASP A 176 -24.66 21.43 -8.00
CA ASP A 176 -24.49 20.34 -8.98
C ASP A 176 -23.14 20.37 -9.74
N GLU A 177 -22.11 21.06 -9.22
CA GLU A 177 -20.76 21.10 -9.81
C GLU A 177 -19.90 19.87 -9.44
N MET A 178 -20.34 19.11 -8.43
CA MET A 178 -19.67 17.91 -7.94
C MET A 178 -20.67 16.76 -7.80
N THR A 179 -20.25 15.53 -8.08
CA THR A 179 -21.09 14.33 -7.89
C THR A 179 -21.03 13.83 -6.45
N LEU A 180 -22.01 13.01 -6.05
CA LEU A 180 -22.00 12.38 -4.72
C LEU A 180 -20.77 11.47 -4.55
N GLU A 181 -20.33 10.78 -5.61
CA GLU A 181 -19.15 9.90 -5.55
C GLU A 181 -17.85 10.66 -5.33
N GLN A 182 -17.72 11.84 -5.94
CA GLN A 182 -16.60 12.75 -5.68
C GLN A 182 -16.63 13.27 -4.24
N LEU A 183 -17.80 13.68 -3.75
CA LEU A 183 -17.96 14.11 -2.35
C LEU A 183 -17.62 12.98 -1.36
N MET A 184 -18.01 11.73 -1.65
CA MET A 184 -17.65 10.56 -0.84
C MET A 184 -16.13 10.37 -0.75
N ALA A 185 -15.39 10.56 -1.86
CA ALA A 185 -13.94 10.45 -1.85
C ALA A 185 -13.25 11.47 -0.93
N PHE A 186 -13.79 12.69 -0.80
CA PHE A 186 -13.25 13.70 0.12
C PHE A 186 -13.41 13.35 1.60
N THR A 187 -14.25 12.37 1.95
CA THR A 187 -14.44 11.98 3.34
C THR A 187 -13.28 11.19 3.95
N VAL A 188 -12.35 10.71 3.12
CA VAL A 188 -11.20 9.89 3.56
C VAL A 188 -10.27 10.70 4.47
N ASN A 189 -9.97 11.94 4.11
CA ASN A 189 -9.13 12.83 4.91
C ASN A 189 -9.99 13.96 5.50
N PRO A 190 -10.04 14.14 6.83
CA PRO A 190 -10.87 15.18 7.48
C PRO A 190 -10.32 16.60 7.36
N ASP A 191 -9.08 16.80 6.90
CA ASP A 191 -8.47 18.12 6.75
C ASP A 191 -9.14 18.95 5.64
N HIS A 192 -9.86 19.98 6.05
CA HIS A 192 -10.59 20.87 5.15
C HIS A 192 -9.66 21.66 4.21
N GLU A 193 -8.46 22.02 4.66
CA GLU A 193 -7.51 22.76 3.82
C GLU A 193 -7.01 21.86 2.69
N ARG A 194 -6.57 20.65 3.02
CA ARG A 194 -6.14 19.65 2.04
C ARG A 194 -7.27 19.28 1.07
N GLN A 195 -8.51 19.12 1.55
CA GLN A 195 -9.67 18.87 0.69
C GLN A 195 -9.86 19.97 -0.37
N VAL A 196 -9.81 21.23 0.03
CA VAL A 196 -9.94 22.37 -0.90
C VAL A 196 -8.77 22.44 -1.86
N GLN A 197 -7.53 22.25 -1.38
CA GLN A 197 -6.34 22.22 -2.24
C GLN A 197 -6.45 21.14 -3.33
N VAL A 198 -6.85 19.92 -2.96
CA VAL A 198 -7.04 18.82 -3.93
C VAL A 198 -8.12 19.15 -4.94
N TRP A 199 -9.24 19.74 -4.52
CA TRP A 199 -10.28 20.18 -5.44
C TRP A 199 -9.79 21.25 -6.43
N GLU A 200 -9.08 22.27 -5.95
CA GLU A 200 -8.52 23.33 -6.78
C GLU A 200 -7.50 22.79 -7.81
N ALA A 201 -6.75 21.75 -7.47
CA ALA A 201 -5.84 21.09 -8.41
C ALA A 201 -6.58 20.31 -9.52
N ILE A 202 -7.75 19.71 -9.22
CA ILE A 202 -8.47 18.85 -10.18
C ILE A 202 -9.67 19.51 -10.87
N ARG A 203 -10.18 20.65 -10.38
CA ARG A 203 -11.37 21.33 -10.95
C ARG A 203 -11.23 21.61 -12.44
N SER A 204 -10.02 21.95 -12.90
CA SER A 204 -9.68 22.21 -14.31
C SER A 204 -9.24 20.96 -15.07
N SER A 205 -8.90 19.87 -14.37
CA SER A 205 -8.46 18.60 -14.97
C SER A 205 -9.62 17.87 -15.63
N TRP A 206 -9.30 17.08 -16.66
CA TRP A 206 -10.25 16.18 -17.32
C TRP A 206 -10.55 14.94 -16.47
N ASN A 207 -9.64 14.57 -15.56
CA ASN A 207 -9.78 13.40 -14.69
C ASN A 207 -10.18 13.82 -13.27
N LYS A 208 -11.49 13.71 -12.98
CA LYS A 208 -12.09 14.00 -11.66
C LYS A 208 -12.67 12.74 -11.01
N GLU A 209 -12.08 11.59 -11.32
CA GLU A 209 -12.57 10.31 -10.82
C GLU A 209 -12.37 10.19 -9.30
N PRO A 210 -13.30 9.55 -8.55
CA PRO A 210 -13.18 9.37 -7.11
C PRO A 210 -11.87 8.73 -6.66
N TYR A 211 -11.34 7.79 -7.46
CA TYR A 211 -10.04 7.15 -7.20
C TYR A 211 -8.88 8.17 -7.17
N GLN A 212 -8.87 9.12 -8.11
CA GLN A 212 -7.82 10.14 -8.19
C GLN A 212 -7.89 11.10 -6.99
N ILE A 213 -9.11 11.49 -6.58
CA ILE A 213 -9.33 12.32 -5.39
C ILE A 213 -8.76 11.63 -4.15
N ARG A 214 -9.11 10.35 -3.92
CA ARG A 214 -8.58 9.57 -2.78
C ARG A 214 -7.07 9.52 -2.81
N ARG A 215 -6.49 9.19 -3.97
CA ARG A 215 -5.04 9.10 -4.15
C ARG A 215 -4.32 10.39 -3.75
N MET A 216 -4.83 11.55 -4.18
CA MET A 216 -4.23 12.85 -3.83
C MET A 216 -4.42 13.23 -2.36
N LEU A 217 -5.54 12.83 -1.75
CA LEU A 217 -5.82 13.08 -0.33
C LEU A 217 -4.96 12.23 0.61
N THR A 218 -4.55 11.03 0.16
CA THR A 218 -3.74 10.08 0.95
C THR A 218 -2.31 9.96 0.45
N GLU A 219 -1.83 10.88 -0.38
CA GLU A 219 -0.49 10.84 -0.98
C GLU A 219 0.62 10.91 0.08
N THR A 220 0.39 11.68 1.13
CA THR A 220 1.32 11.85 2.26
C THR A 220 1.13 10.80 3.35
N SER A 221 0.20 9.85 3.16
CA SER A 221 -0.16 8.84 4.15
C SER A 221 0.32 7.46 3.72
N VAL A 222 0.51 6.56 4.67
CA VAL A 222 0.96 5.18 4.42
C VAL A 222 -0.22 4.22 4.53
N ARG A 223 -0.38 3.27 3.61
CA ARG A 223 -1.45 2.27 3.72
C ARG A 223 -1.20 1.32 4.90
N ALA A 224 -2.26 0.86 5.55
CA ALA A 224 -2.17 -0.14 6.62
C ALA A 224 -1.57 -1.48 6.15
N SER A 225 -1.67 -1.79 4.85
CA SER A 225 -1.05 -2.95 4.23
C SER A 225 0.43 -2.77 3.85
N ASP A 226 1.02 -1.58 4.06
CA ASP A 226 2.46 -1.39 3.92
C ASP A 226 3.18 -2.28 4.94
N ARG A 227 4.24 -2.97 4.51
CA ARG A 227 5.04 -3.86 5.36
C ARG A 227 5.51 -3.21 6.67
N ARG A 228 5.74 -1.89 6.68
CA ARG A 228 6.09 -1.12 7.88
C ARG A 228 4.94 -1.06 8.87
N ALA A 229 3.73 -0.80 8.37
CA ALA A 229 2.51 -0.74 9.16
C ALA A 229 2.12 -2.13 9.69
N VAL A 230 2.29 -3.18 8.88
CA VAL A 230 2.10 -4.58 9.33
C VAL A 230 3.11 -4.94 10.42
N PHE A 231 4.39 -4.60 10.24
CA PHE A 231 5.43 -4.90 11.23
C PHE A 231 5.18 -4.22 12.57
N VAL A 232 4.83 -2.94 12.59
CA VAL A 232 4.53 -2.23 13.85
C VAL A 232 3.19 -2.68 14.43
N GLY A 233 2.19 -2.89 13.58
CA GLY A 233 0.80 -3.12 13.94
C GLY A 233 0.02 -1.82 14.13
N VAL A 234 -1.23 -1.80 13.66
CA VAL A 234 -2.11 -0.63 13.74
C VAL A 234 -2.39 -0.20 15.18
N GLU A 235 -2.63 -1.16 16.08
CA GLU A 235 -2.89 -0.88 17.50
C GLU A 235 -1.72 -0.20 18.21
N ALA A 236 -0.48 -0.58 17.87
CA ALA A 236 0.72 0.02 18.44
C ALA A 236 0.91 1.46 17.94
N TYR A 237 0.62 1.70 16.66
CA TYR A 237 0.64 3.03 16.06
C TYR A 237 -0.42 3.96 16.67
N GLU A 238 -1.65 3.48 16.88
CA GLU A 238 -2.70 4.25 17.57
C GLU A 238 -2.34 4.54 19.03
N THR A 239 -1.76 3.57 19.73
CA THR A 239 -1.29 3.74 21.12
C THR A 239 -0.19 4.79 21.22
N ALA A 240 0.66 4.91 20.19
CA ALA A 240 1.68 5.95 20.09
C ALA A 240 1.14 7.33 19.68
N GLY A 241 -0.19 7.47 19.53
CA GLY A 241 -0.87 8.71 19.19
C GLY A 241 -1.05 8.95 17.69
N GLY A 242 -0.83 7.93 16.85
CA GLY A 242 -1.04 8.01 15.41
C GLY A 242 -2.52 8.00 15.03
N THR A 243 -2.88 8.77 14.01
CA THR A 243 -4.24 8.79 13.45
C THR A 243 -4.37 7.79 12.31
N LEU A 244 -5.42 6.98 12.35
CA LEU A 244 -5.82 6.11 11.24
C LEU A 244 -7.02 6.73 10.50
N LEU A 245 -6.85 6.89 9.19
CA LEU A 245 -7.88 7.35 8.28
C LEU A 245 -8.58 6.14 7.66
N HIS A 246 -9.92 6.14 7.69
CA HIS A 246 -10.73 5.09 7.08
C HIS A 246 -11.67 5.64 6.01
N ASP A 247 -11.81 4.88 4.92
CA ASP A 247 -12.89 5.10 3.95
C ASP A 247 -14.15 4.38 4.43
N LEU A 248 -15.19 5.15 4.74
CA LEU A 248 -16.48 4.60 5.21
C LEU A 248 -17.38 4.12 4.05
N PHE A 249 -16.99 4.38 2.80
CA PHE A 249 -17.78 4.14 1.60
C PHE A 249 -17.23 3.02 0.72
N GLN A 250 -15.94 2.69 0.83
CA GLN A 250 -15.30 1.56 0.14
C GLN A 250 -14.39 0.79 1.09
N GLY A 251 -14.14 -0.49 0.78
CA GLY A 251 -13.11 -1.26 1.49
C GLY A 251 -11.74 -0.61 1.28
N ASP A 252 -11.03 -0.33 2.36
CA ASP A 252 -9.78 0.42 2.38
C ASP A 252 -8.57 -0.42 2.82
N ASP A 253 -8.72 -1.75 2.86
CA ASP A 253 -7.67 -2.70 3.26
C ASP A 253 -7.00 -2.34 4.60
N GLY A 254 -7.77 -1.80 5.55
CA GLY A 254 -7.30 -1.39 6.87
C GLY A 254 -6.98 0.10 7.00
N GLY A 255 -7.14 0.90 5.93
CA GLY A 255 -7.04 2.35 5.98
C GLY A 255 -5.65 2.92 5.73
N TRP A 256 -5.46 4.18 6.12
CA TRP A 256 -4.20 4.93 5.93
C TRP A 256 -3.72 5.56 7.24
N LEU A 257 -2.44 5.37 7.53
CA LEU A 257 -1.73 5.99 8.63
C LEU A 257 -1.32 7.41 8.21
N GLU A 258 -1.81 8.40 8.93
CA GLU A 258 -1.63 9.82 8.59
C GLU A 258 -0.19 10.34 8.76
N ASP A 259 0.58 9.78 9.70
CA ASP A 259 1.93 10.24 10.06
C ASP A 259 2.99 9.18 9.70
N PRO A 260 3.62 9.29 8.51
CA PRO A 260 4.72 8.42 8.11
C PRO A 260 5.94 8.54 9.03
N ALA A 261 6.20 9.72 9.61
CA ALA A 261 7.38 9.95 10.43
C ALA A 261 7.26 9.27 11.81
N LEU A 262 6.05 9.21 12.37
CA LEU A 262 5.75 8.38 13.53
C LEU A 262 5.91 6.90 13.18
N LEU A 263 5.41 6.45 12.03
CA LEU A 263 5.56 5.07 11.60
C LEU A 263 7.04 4.68 11.47
N ASP A 264 7.85 5.46 10.74
CA ASP A 264 9.27 5.18 10.54
C ASP A 264 10.05 5.13 11.85
N ARG A 265 9.68 5.96 12.83
CA ARG A 265 10.26 5.92 14.18
C ARG A 265 9.91 4.63 14.91
N LEU A 266 8.64 4.24 14.93
CA LEU A 266 8.19 3.01 15.59
C LEU A 266 8.80 1.77 14.95
N VAL A 267 8.93 1.74 13.62
CA VAL A 267 9.61 0.66 12.91
C VAL A 267 11.07 0.59 13.32
N SER A 268 11.76 1.73 13.37
CA SER A 268 13.18 1.80 13.75
C SER A 268 13.40 1.36 15.19
N GLU A 269 12.56 1.81 16.13
CA GLU A 269 12.60 1.41 17.54
C GLU A 269 12.34 -0.08 17.72
N LYS A 270 11.34 -0.63 17.01
CA LYS A 270 11.01 -2.05 17.06
C LYS A 270 12.13 -2.90 16.46
N LEU A 271 12.65 -2.54 15.29
CA LEU A 271 13.80 -3.24 14.69
C LEU A 271 15.04 -3.19 15.56
N GLN A 272 15.29 -2.06 16.22
CA GLN A 272 16.39 -1.91 17.17
C GLN A 272 16.23 -2.84 18.37
N ALA A 273 15.02 -2.93 18.95
CA ALA A 273 14.74 -3.84 20.06
C ALA A 273 14.92 -5.32 19.66
N GLU A 274 14.49 -5.71 18.46
CA GLU A 274 14.72 -7.07 17.93
C GLU A 274 16.21 -7.32 17.69
N ALA A 275 16.96 -6.35 17.18
CA ALA A 275 18.40 -6.45 17.01
C ALA A 275 19.15 -6.58 18.34
N GLU A 276 18.70 -5.88 19.39
CA GLU A 276 19.24 -6.02 20.75
C GLU A 276 18.95 -7.40 21.35
N ALA A 277 17.78 -7.98 21.08
CA ALA A 277 17.48 -9.36 21.46
C ALA A 277 18.44 -10.34 20.76
N ILE A 278 18.71 -10.15 19.47
CA ILE A 278 19.64 -10.98 18.68
C ILE A 278 21.09 -10.76 19.11
N ALA A 279 21.46 -9.57 19.60
CA ALA A 279 22.80 -9.30 20.11
C ALA A 279 23.19 -10.20 21.29
N THR A 280 22.19 -10.72 22.05
CA THR A 280 22.44 -11.68 23.13
C THR A 280 22.98 -13.03 22.63
N GLU A 281 22.85 -13.33 21.34
CA GLU A 281 23.42 -14.52 20.70
C GLU A 281 24.95 -14.44 20.57
N GLY A 282 25.57 -13.25 20.72
CA GLY A 282 27.03 -13.08 20.75
C GLY A 282 27.68 -12.70 19.43
N TRP A 283 26.89 -12.35 18.40
CA TRP A 283 27.40 -11.92 17.09
C TRP A 283 28.37 -10.73 17.20
N LYS A 284 29.38 -10.66 16.33
CA LYS A 284 30.31 -9.53 16.30
C LYS A 284 29.63 -8.21 15.92
N TRP A 285 28.77 -8.28 14.92
CA TRP A 285 28.04 -7.13 14.39
C TRP A 285 26.63 -7.53 13.96
N ILE A 286 25.71 -6.59 14.04
CA ILE A 286 24.35 -6.73 13.50
C ILE A 286 24.08 -5.51 12.65
N GLU A 287 23.66 -5.73 11.40
CA GLU A 287 23.26 -4.65 10.50
C GLU A 287 21.75 -4.64 10.35
N VAL A 288 21.12 -3.55 10.77
CA VAL A 288 19.69 -3.33 10.71
C VAL A 288 19.38 -2.44 9.52
N SER A 289 18.54 -2.91 8.60
CA SER A 289 18.09 -2.13 7.45
C SER A 289 16.66 -2.47 7.08
N LEU A 290 15.85 -1.45 6.75
CA LEU A 290 14.50 -1.63 6.22
C LEU A 290 14.51 -2.30 4.85
N ASP A 291 15.51 -2.00 4.04
CA ASP A 291 15.69 -2.51 2.70
C ASP A 291 17.10 -3.04 2.54
N LEU A 292 17.25 -4.37 2.53
CA LEU A 292 18.50 -5.00 2.15
C LEU A 292 18.67 -4.93 0.62
N PRO A 293 19.72 -4.28 0.10
CA PRO A 293 19.96 -4.22 -1.33
C PRO A 293 20.28 -5.61 -1.89
N TYR A 294 20.00 -5.80 -3.18
CA TYR A 294 20.43 -7.01 -3.88
C TYR A 294 21.94 -7.20 -3.79
N GLY A 295 22.38 -8.41 -3.44
CA GLY A 295 23.80 -8.71 -3.27
C GLY A 295 24.40 -8.20 -1.96
N TYR A 296 23.59 -7.93 -0.92
CA TYR A 296 24.07 -7.57 0.42
C TYR A 296 25.11 -8.55 0.99
N SER A 297 25.08 -9.81 0.53
CA SER A 297 26.03 -10.86 0.92
C SER A 297 27.27 -10.96 0.03
N HIS A 298 27.41 -10.14 -1.02
CA HIS A 298 28.56 -10.21 -1.92
C HIS A 298 29.86 -9.86 -1.17
N GLY A 299 30.87 -10.71 -1.33
CA GLY A 299 32.16 -10.56 -0.64
C GLY A 299 32.15 -11.01 0.83
N LEU A 300 31.02 -11.50 1.35
CA LEU A 300 30.93 -12.08 2.69
C LEU A 300 30.99 -13.60 2.61
N ARG A 301 31.73 -14.24 3.52
CA ARG A 301 31.71 -15.70 3.66
C ARG A 301 30.56 -16.11 4.56
N ARG A 302 29.72 -17.03 4.08
CA ARG A 302 28.62 -17.61 4.86
C ARG A 302 29.14 -18.78 5.71
N LEU A 303 28.81 -18.78 6.99
CA LEU A 303 29.05 -19.92 7.88
C LEU A 303 28.10 -21.07 7.55
N SER A 304 28.59 -22.30 7.66
CA SER A 304 27.76 -23.50 7.58
C SER A 304 27.32 -23.84 9.01
N GLY A 305 26.04 -23.69 9.30
CA GLY A 305 25.47 -24.12 10.59
C GLY A 305 24.73 -25.45 10.43
N ASP A 306 24.56 -26.15 11.54
CA ASP A 306 23.76 -27.38 11.60
C ASP A 306 22.34 -27.04 12.09
N PRO A 307 21.27 -27.55 11.46
CA PRO A 307 19.91 -27.30 11.91
C PRO A 307 19.70 -27.86 13.33
N ALA A 308 19.10 -27.05 14.21
CA ALA A 308 18.80 -27.49 15.57
C ALA A 308 17.90 -28.74 15.56
N PRO A 309 18.20 -29.75 16.41
CA PRO A 309 17.41 -30.97 16.46
C PRO A 309 15.96 -30.66 16.85
N MET A 310 15.03 -31.43 16.29
CA MET A 310 13.62 -31.35 16.64
C MET A 310 13.43 -31.93 18.04
N THR A 311 12.72 -31.21 18.91
CA THR A 311 12.36 -31.74 20.22
C THR A 311 11.27 -32.81 20.08
N ASP A 312 11.15 -33.70 21.07
CA ASP A 312 10.13 -34.76 21.05
C ASP A 312 8.70 -34.21 20.95
N ASP A 313 8.43 -33.07 21.62
CA ASP A 313 7.13 -32.39 21.60
C ASP A 313 6.83 -31.76 20.23
N GLU A 314 7.81 -31.09 19.62
CA GLU A 314 7.68 -30.55 18.25
C GLU A 314 7.48 -31.69 17.24
N GLY A 315 8.23 -32.78 17.38
CA GLY A 315 8.10 -33.99 16.55
C GLY A 315 6.71 -34.61 16.64
N ALA A 316 6.14 -34.70 17.84
CA ALA A 316 4.78 -35.17 18.05
C ALA A 316 3.74 -34.21 17.42
N ALA A 317 3.95 -32.89 17.51
CA ALA A 317 3.08 -31.90 16.90
C ALA A 317 3.12 -31.98 15.37
N HIS A 318 4.31 -32.08 14.76
CA HIS A 318 4.47 -32.26 13.32
C HIS A 318 3.84 -33.55 12.82
N ALA A 319 4.08 -34.67 13.53
CA ALA A 319 3.45 -35.95 13.20
C ALA A 319 1.92 -35.89 13.24
N LYS A 320 1.35 -35.10 14.16
CA LYS A 320 -0.10 -34.87 14.23
C LYS A 320 -0.61 -34.06 13.04
N LEU A 321 0.08 -32.97 12.67
CA LEU A 321 -0.27 -32.14 11.51
C LEU A 321 -0.18 -32.95 10.21
N LEU A 322 0.88 -33.73 10.03
CA LEU A 322 1.06 -34.61 8.88
C LEU A 322 -0.01 -35.70 8.81
N ALA A 323 -0.45 -36.24 9.95
CA ALA A 323 -1.54 -37.22 9.99
C ALA A 323 -2.89 -36.59 9.59
N GLU A 324 -3.16 -35.35 10.00
CA GLU A 324 -4.35 -34.60 9.59
C GLU A 324 -4.32 -34.28 8.08
N TYR A 325 -3.17 -33.82 7.57
CA TYR A 325 -2.96 -33.53 6.15
C TYR A 325 -3.22 -34.76 5.28
N ARG A 326 -2.60 -35.90 5.63
CA ARG A 326 -2.78 -37.16 4.89
C ARG A 326 -4.22 -37.67 4.95
N ALA A 327 -4.89 -37.53 6.09
CA ALA A 327 -6.28 -37.95 6.23
C ALA A 327 -7.21 -37.11 5.33
N LEU A 328 -6.93 -35.81 5.18
CA LEU A 328 -7.66 -34.94 4.27
C LEU A 328 -7.35 -35.26 2.80
N GLU A 329 -6.09 -35.49 2.42
CA GLU A 329 -5.75 -35.95 1.07
C GLU A 329 -6.45 -37.27 0.72
N GLU A 330 -6.39 -38.26 1.60
CA GLU A 330 -7.00 -39.59 1.38
C GLU A 330 -8.53 -39.52 1.28
N GLN A 331 -9.17 -38.67 2.10
CA GLN A 331 -10.62 -38.48 2.06
C GLN A 331 -11.12 -37.91 0.72
N TYR A 332 -10.29 -37.10 0.05
CA TYR A 332 -10.63 -36.42 -1.20
C TYR A 332 -9.87 -36.99 -2.41
N GLU A 333 -9.21 -38.14 -2.24
CA GLU A 333 -8.49 -38.83 -3.31
C GLU A 333 -9.43 -39.19 -4.47
N GLY A 334 -9.07 -38.75 -5.70
CA GLY A 334 -9.83 -39.01 -6.91
C GLY A 334 -10.95 -38.00 -7.24
N GLN A 335 -11.04 -36.88 -6.51
CA GLN A 335 -11.84 -35.72 -6.92
C GLN A 335 -11.01 -34.77 -7.80
N ASP A 336 -11.63 -34.16 -8.81
CA ASP A 336 -10.95 -33.24 -9.72
C ASP A 336 -10.66 -31.86 -9.08
N GLU A 337 -11.34 -31.50 -7.98
CA GLU A 337 -11.20 -30.21 -7.29
C GLU A 337 -11.53 -30.35 -5.79
N PHE A 338 -10.72 -29.75 -4.92
CA PHE A 338 -11.00 -29.70 -3.48
C PHE A 338 -12.05 -28.63 -3.18
N PRO A 339 -12.97 -28.85 -2.22
CA PRO A 339 -13.77 -27.77 -1.67
C PRO A 339 -12.86 -26.66 -1.11
N GLU A 340 -13.24 -25.40 -1.30
CA GLU A 340 -12.45 -24.21 -0.90
C GLU A 340 -12.04 -24.23 0.59
N GLU A 341 -12.90 -24.76 1.47
CA GLU A 341 -12.61 -24.93 2.90
C GLU A 341 -11.49 -25.96 3.17
N ILE A 342 -11.39 -27.01 2.36
CA ILE A 342 -10.38 -28.08 2.51
C ILE A 342 -9.06 -27.62 1.91
N ASP A 343 -9.10 -26.95 0.75
CA ASP A 343 -7.91 -26.34 0.15
C ASP A 343 -7.25 -25.33 1.11
N ALA A 344 -8.06 -24.44 1.71
CA ALA A 344 -7.59 -23.52 2.74
C ALA A 344 -6.99 -24.26 3.95
N ARG A 345 -7.63 -25.36 4.40
CA ARG A 345 -7.14 -26.14 5.54
C ARG A 345 -5.83 -26.87 5.24
N LEU A 346 -5.66 -27.41 4.03
CA LEU A 346 -4.40 -28.03 3.59
C LEU A 346 -3.27 -26.99 3.56
N GLY A 347 -3.54 -25.79 3.04
CA GLY A 347 -2.60 -24.68 3.08
C GLY A 347 -2.19 -24.27 4.50
N GLU A 348 -3.15 -24.19 5.43
CA GLU A 348 -2.85 -23.93 6.86
C GLU A 348 -1.94 -25.00 7.47
N LEU A 349 -2.18 -26.28 7.15
CA LEU A 349 -1.38 -27.40 7.65
C LEU A 349 0.03 -27.38 7.06
N GLU A 350 0.18 -27.11 5.76
CA GLU A 350 1.50 -26.97 5.11
C GLU A 350 2.32 -25.85 5.75
N VAL A 351 1.73 -24.67 5.92
CA VAL A 351 2.39 -23.53 6.58
C VAL A 351 2.79 -23.88 8.02
N ALA A 352 1.94 -24.59 8.76
CA ALA A 352 2.24 -25.02 10.12
C ALA A 352 3.37 -26.06 10.18
N MET A 353 3.42 -27.00 9.22
CA MET A 353 4.50 -27.98 9.10
C MET A 353 5.83 -27.31 8.71
N GLU A 354 5.82 -26.44 7.71
CA GLU A 354 6.99 -25.69 7.26
C GLU A 354 7.59 -24.86 8.39
N LYS A 355 6.75 -24.24 9.24
CA LYS A 355 7.20 -23.50 10.42
C LYS A 355 7.93 -24.36 11.45
N LEU A 356 7.55 -25.64 11.59
CA LEU A 356 8.24 -26.59 12.47
C LEU A 356 9.54 -27.11 11.85
N GLU A 357 9.57 -27.26 10.52
CA GLU A 357 10.72 -27.71 9.74
C GLU A 357 11.79 -26.61 9.54
N ALA A 358 11.39 -25.35 9.56
CA ALA A 358 12.29 -24.19 9.51
C ALA A 358 13.07 -24.06 10.83
N ARG A 359 14.13 -24.85 10.98
CA ARG A 359 14.96 -24.89 12.20
C ARG A 359 16.02 -23.78 12.19
N PRO A 360 16.28 -23.14 13.34
CA PRO A 360 17.43 -22.25 13.47
C PRO A 360 18.72 -23.06 13.27
N LEU A 361 19.66 -22.47 12.53
CA LEU A 361 21.00 -23.02 12.40
C LEU A 361 21.77 -22.75 13.69
N ILE A 362 22.38 -23.80 14.25
CA ILE A 362 23.34 -23.72 15.33
C ILE A 362 24.70 -23.49 14.70
N PHE A 363 25.43 -22.49 15.21
CA PHE A 363 26.78 -22.16 14.81
C PHE A 363 27.72 -22.41 15.98
N ASP A 364 28.97 -22.72 15.68
CA ASP A 364 30.02 -22.83 16.69
C ASP A 364 30.28 -21.47 17.34
N ASP A 365 30.40 -21.42 18.67
CA ASP A 365 30.53 -20.17 19.45
C ASP A 365 31.74 -19.31 19.01
N GLU A 366 32.84 -19.95 18.61
CA GLU A 366 34.03 -19.27 18.08
C GLU A 366 33.79 -18.62 16.70
N GLU A 367 32.82 -19.13 15.94
CA GLU A 367 32.44 -18.55 14.65
C GLU A 367 31.44 -17.40 14.81
N ILE A 368 30.54 -17.50 15.78
CA ILE A 368 29.59 -16.44 16.13
C ILE A 368 30.33 -15.15 16.51
N ALA A 369 31.42 -15.25 17.28
CA ALA A 369 32.23 -14.11 17.72
C ALA A 369 32.94 -13.34 16.58
N ARG A 370 33.00 -13.90 15.37
CA ARG A 370 33.60 -13.28 14.17
C ARG A 370 32.61 -13.01 13.04
N ALA A 371 31.42 -13.59 13.11
CA ALA A 371 30.35 -13.39 12.15
C ALA A 371 29.36 -12.33 12.63
N GLY A 372 28.51 -11.88 11.72
CA GLY A 372 27.39 -11.01 12.01
C GLY A 372 26.10 -11.47 11.37
N ALA A 373 25.07 -10.67 11.62
CA ALA A 373 23.72 -10.92 11.14
C ALA A 373 23.12 -9.66 10.50
N PHE A 374 22.28 -9.85 9.48
CA PHE A 374 21.43 -8.81 8.93
C PHE A 374 20.02 -8.97 9.47
N VAL A 375 19.41 -7.86 9.90
CA VAL A 375 18.03 -7.78 10.37
C VAL A 375 17.27 -6.86 9.44
N THR A 376 16.20 -7.36 8.84
CA THR A 376 15.37 -6.62 7.88
C THR A 376 13.90 -6.98 7.98
N LEU A 377 13.08 -6.29 7.19
CA LEU A 377 11.68 -6.65 6.97
C LEU A 377 11.53 -7.32 5.62
N ASP A 378 10.80 -8.43 5.60
CA ASP A 378 10.46 -9.09 4.35
C ASP A 378 9.37 -8.33 3.56
N ARG A 379 8.89 -8.92 2.47
CA ARG A 379 7.85 -8.33 1.61
C ARG A 379 6.47 -8.25 2.27
N TYR A 380 6.24 -9.04 3.33
CA TYR A 380 4.98 -9.11 4.05
C TYR A 380 4.98 -8.31 5.36
N GLY A 381 6.13 -7.78 5.78
CA GLY A 381 6.28 -7.05 7.04
C GLY A 381 6.65 -7.95 8.22
N GLU A 382 7.11 -9.17 7.95
CA GLU A 382 7.67 -10.05 8.96
C GLU A 382 9.18 -9.78 9.15
N LEU A 383 9.66 -10.04 10.37
CA LEU A 383 11.08 -9.89 10.71
C LEU A 383 11.90 -10.99 10.02
N ALA A 384 12.81 -10.60 9.14
CA ALA A 384 13.75 -11.50 8.48
C ALA A 384 15.16 -11.30 9.04
N VAL A 385 15.75 -12.36 9.57
CA VAL A 385 17.10 -12.34 10.17
C VAL A 385 18.02 -13.32 9.43
N TYR A 386 19.05 -12.79 8.78
CA TYR A 386 20.06 -13.57 8.07
C TYR A 386 21.34 -13.63 8.90
N ARG A 387 21.62 -14.80 9.51
CA ARG A 387 22.77 -15.04 10.39
C ARG A 387 23.97 -15.65 9.65
N GLY A 388 25.16 -15.49 10.22
CA GLY A 388 26.35 -16.24 9.85
C GLY A 388 27.14 -15.64 8.69
N PHE A 389 27.33 -14.32 8.65
CA PHE A 389 28.16 -13.64 7.64
C PHE A 389 29.47 -13.14 8.23
N VAL A 390 30.61 -13.55 7.67
CA VAL A 390 31.93 -13.09 8.06
C VAL A 390 32.42 -12.04 7.05
N ARG A 391 32.82 -10.86 7.53
CA ARG A 391 33.43 -9.81 6.70
C ARG A 391 34.90 -10.16 6.41
N PRO A 392 35.47 -9.75 5.26
CA PRO A 392 36.87 -10.02 4.93
C PRO A 392 37.87 -9.58 6.01
N GLU A 393 37.62 -8.45 6.67
CA GLU A 393 38.43 -7.93 7.77
C GLU A 393 38.37 -8.78 9.06
N ASP A 394 37.37 -9.64 9.18
CA ASP A 394 37.09 -10.48 10.34
C ASP A 394 37.55 -11.93 10.14
N GLU A 395 38.15 -12.23 8.97
CA GLU A 395 38.75 -13.53 8.73
C GLU A 395 40.03 -13.71 9.57
N PRO A 396 40.28 -14.92 10.09
CA PRO A 396 41.54 -15.20 10.77
C PRO A 396 42.66 -14.98 9.76
N ARG A 397 43.56 -14.02 10.07
CA ARG A 397 44.82 -13.92 9.36
C ARG A 397 45.56 -15.22 9.62
N GLU A 398 45.77 -16.03 8.59
CA GLU A 398 46.80 -17.06 8.67
C GLU A 398 48.12 -16.31 8.92
N ASP A 399 48.62 -16.39 10.15
CA ASP A 399 50.02 -16.11 10.41
C ASP A 399 50.79 -17.11 9.56
N ALA A 400 51.22 -16.65 8.38
CA ALA A 400 52.20 -17.34 7.59
C ALA A 400 53.43 -17.50 8.49
N ASP A 401 53.57 -18.69 9.09
CA ASP A 401 54.78 -19.14 9.76
C ASP A 401 55.93 -18.97 8.77
N VAL A 402 56.64 -17.84 8.91
CA VAL A 402 57.85 -17.53 8.17
C VAL A 402 58.95 -18.43 8.73
N HIS A 403 59.00 -19.65 8.24
CA HIS A 403 60.17 -20.52 8.33
C HIS A 403 60.79 -20.72 6.94
N SER A 404 61.48 -19.67 6.49
CA SER A 404 62.69 -19.83 5.71
C SER A 404 63.56 -18.60 5.93
N GLY A 405 64.57 -18.74 6.77
CA GLY A 405 65.56 -17.70 6.98
C GLY A 405 66.44 -17.53 5.76
N GLU A 406 66.72 -16.27 5.42
CA GLU A 406 68.03 -15.86 4.91
C GLU A 406 68.23 -14.37 5.17
N GLN A 407 69.37 -14.07 5.79
CA GLN A 407 69.85 -12.74 6.12
C GLN A 407 70.42 -12.04 4.88
N ALA A 408 70.05 -10.78 4.66
CA ALA A 408 70.91 -9.68 4.19
C ALA A 408 70.08 -8.38 4.19
N ALA A 409 70.21 -7.52 5.20
CA ALA A 409 71.20 -6.46 5.34
C ALA A 409 70.77 -5.11 4.72
N ASP A 410 70.28 -4.27 5.63
CA ASP A 410 70.57 -2.84 5.79
C ASP A 410 69.88 -1.77 4.92
N GLY A 411 69.29 -0.78 5.59
CA GLY A 411 68.57 0.34 5.00
C GLY A 411 67.67 1.08 6.00
N GLN A 412 68.29 1.74 6.98
CA GLN A 412 67.68 2.65 7.97
C GLN A 412 66.74 3.70 7.35
N GLY A 413 65.64 4.05 8.03
CA GLY A 413 64.83 5.18 7.60
C GLY A 413 63.53 5.56 8.32
N VAL A 414 63.54 5.63 9.65
CA VAL A 414 62.72 6.55 10.48
C VAL A 414 61.24 6.17 10.75
N GLU A 415 61.03 5.78 12.00
CA GLU A 415 59.79 5.83 12.77
C GLU A 415 59.19 7.24 12.85
N LEU A 416 57.86 7.35 12.78
CA LEU A 416 57.11 8.23 13.68
C LEU A 416 55.81 7.51 14.08
N SER A 417 55.92 6.79 15.18
CA SER A 417 54.83 6.31 16.02
C SER A 417 54.17 7.47 16.78
N ALA A 418 52.84 7.49 16.82
CA ALA A 418 52.01 7.77 17.99
C ALA A 418 50.54 7.64 17.50
N GLY A 419 49.74 6.67 17.88
CA GLY A 419 49.65 6.05 19.19
C GLY A 419 48.29 6.44 19.78
N SER A 420 47.33 5.52 19.74
CA SER A 420 46.21 5.45 20.68
C SER A 420 45.66 4.03 20.63
N ASN A 421 46.35 3.14 21.33
CA ASN A 421 45.73 1.94 21.89
C ASN A 421 44.54 2.40 22.74
N VAL A 422 43.35 1.99 22.36
CA VAL A 422 42.27 1.78 23.32
C VAL A 422 42.15 0.27 23.48
N ASP A 423 42.98 -0.25 24.39
CA ASP A 423 42.66 -1.49 25.08
C ASP A 423 41.39 -1.23 25.89
N GLY A 424 40.31 -1.85 25.44
CA GLY A 424 39.00 -1.86 26.06
C GLY A 424 38.20 -2.95 25.40
N ILE A 425 38.50 -4.21 25.75
CA ILE A 425 37.69 -5.38 25.39
C ILE A 425 36.32 -5.20 26.06
N GLY A 426 35.41 -4.55 25.34
CA GLY A 426 33.98 -4.77 25.48
C GLY A 426 33.58 -5.81 24.44
N HIS A 427 33.24 -7.02 24.89
CA HIS A 427 32.49 -7.98 24.07
C HIS A 427 31.06 -7.46 23.88
N GLY A 428 30.91 -6.38 23.11
CA GLY A 428 29.63 -5.80 22.77
C GLY A 428 29.41 -5.92 21.27
N THR A 429 28.35 -6.63 20.87
CA THR A 429 27.88 -6.67 19.48
C THR A 429 27.64 -5.25 18.98
N VAL A 430 28.24 -4.91 17.83
CA VAL A 430 28.04 -3.59 17.21
C VAL A 430 26.78 -3.62 16.36
N ILE A 431 25.72 -2.91 16.77
CA ILE A 431 24.50 -2.76 15.97
C ILE A 431 24.63 -1.50 15.10
N THR A 432 24.57 -1.66 13.77
CA THR A 432 24.59 -0.55 12.81
C THR A 432 23.27 -0.46 12.07
N SER A 433 22.60 0.70 12.15
CA SER A 433 21.37 0.96 11.41
C SER A 433 21.67 1.71 10.12
N ALA A 434 21.58 1.03 8.97
CA ALA A 434 21.74 1.64 7.65
C ALA A 434 20.42 2.29 7.20
N GLY A 435 19.97 3.31 7.92
CA GLY A 435 18.74 4.04 7.59
C GLY A 435 18.98 5.08 6.51
N GLN A 436 18.82 4.73 5.22
CA GLN A 436 18.71 5.74 4.19
C GLN A 436 17.25 6.24 4.14
N ALA A 437 17.04 7.46 4.62
CA ALA A 437 15.75 8.13 4.57
C ALA A 437 15.24 8.20 3.11
N LEU A 438 14.21 7.42 2.80
CA LEU A 438 13.39 7.57 1.60
C LEU A 438 12.53 8.83 1.76
N GLY A 439 13.16 10.00 1.59
CA GLY A 439 12.50 11.27 1.84
C GLY A 439 13.31 12.48 1.39
N ALA A 440 14.00 12.40 0.25
CA ALA A 440 14.42 13.60 -0.44
C ALA A 440 13.26 14.07 -1.32
N ASN A 441 12.47 15.02 -0.80
CA ASN A 441 11.47 15.79 -1.53
C ASN A 441 12.00 16.12 -2.93
N VAL A 442 11.37 15.54 -3.95
CA VAL A 442 11.44 16.11 -5.30
C VAL A 442 10.64 17.42 -5.22
N PRO A 443 11.23 18.58 -5.52
CA PRO A 443 10.47 19.82 -5.60
C PRO A 443 9.42 19.69 -6.70
N ASP A 444 8.17 19.97 -6.35
CA ASP A 444 7.06 20.13 -7.28
C ASP A 444 7.30 21.43 -8.08
N ASP A 445 8.08 21.33 -9.16
CA ASP A 445 8.27 22.42 -10.12
C ASP A 445 7.44 22.13 -11.37
N GLU A 446 6.50 23.06 -11.59
CA GLU A 446 5.47 23.23 -12.62
C GLU A 446 5.69 22.44 -13.92
N ASP A 447 4.59 21.77 -14.32
CA ASP A 447 4.42 20.96 -15.52
C ASP A 447 4.49 21.83 -16.79
N ASP A 448 5.63 21.78 -17.47
CA ASP A 448 5.87 22.47 -18.74
C ASP A 448 6.07 21.46 -19.88
N GLY A 449 5.11 20.54 -20.06
CA GLY A 449 4.81 19.80 -21.32
C GLY A 449 5.93 19.04 -22.05
N ALA A 450 7.15 19.01 -21.52
CA ALA A 450 8.32 18.33 -22.05
C ALA A 450 8.64 17.16 -21.11
N LEU A 451 8.76 15.96 -21.67
CA LEU A 451 9.17 14.76 -20.93
C LEU A 451 10.52 15.04 -20.24
N LYS A 452 10.50 15.36 -18.93
CA LYS A 452 11.69 15.49 -18.11
C LYS A 452 12.45 14.15 -18.17
N PRO A 453 13.78 14.15 -18.40
CA PRO A 453 14.57 12.93 -18.36
C PRO A 453 14.40 12.27 -16.98
N LEU A 454 14.32 10.95 -16.96
CA LEU A 454 14.15 10.19 -15.71
C LEU A 454 15.27 10.54 -14.72
N PRO A 455 14.99 10.59 -13.40
CA PRO A 455 16.01 10.83 -12.39
C PRO A 455 17.17 9.82 -12.53
N GLU A 456 18.41 10.29 -12.36
CA GLU A 456 19.61 9.45 -12.50
C GLU A 456 19.57 8.22 -11.58
N ARG A 457 19.07 8.41 -10.34
CA ARG A 457 18.84 7.31 -9.40
C ARG A 457 17.88 6.25 -9.96
N LEU A 458 16.77 6.68 -10.56
CA LEU A 458 15.80 5.77 -11.14
C LEU A 458 16.39 5.03 -12.35
N ILE A 459 17.20 5.70 -13.17
CA ILE A 459 17.93 5.07 -14.28
C ILE A 459 18.87 3.99 -13.75
N MET A 460 19.61 4.25 -12.67
CA MET A 460 20.50 3.28 -12.03
C MET A 460 19.73 2.08 -11.48
N GLU A 461 18.63 2.30 -10.76
CA GLU A 461 17.78 1.24 -10.21
C GLU A 461 17.15 0.37 -11.32
N LEU A 462 16.64 0.99 -12.39
CA LEU A 462 16.12 0.26 -13.56
C LEU A 462 17.21 -0.51 -14.29
N THR A 463 18.43 0.03 -14.36
CA THR A 463 19.59 -0.66 -14.96
C THR A 463 19.97 -1.90 -14.15
N ALA A 464 19.94 -1.83 -12.82
CA ALA A 464 20.15 -2.99 -11.95
C ALA A 464 19.08 -4.06 -12.17
N HIS A 465 17.79 -3.70 -12.20
CA HIS A 465 16.70 -4.66 -12.49
C HIS A 465 16.86 -5.31 -13.86
N ARG A 466 17.16 -4.52 -14.90
CA ARG A 466 17.44 -5.04 -16.24
C ARG A 466 18.61 -6.03 -16.23
N THR A 467 19.68 -5.71 -15.51
CA THR A 467 20.86 -6.59 -15.40
C THR A 467 20.52 -7.90 -14.71
N LEU A 468 19.74 -7.86 -13.63
CA LEU A 468 19.28 -9.07 -12.93
C LEU A 468 18.36 -9.93 -13.81
N ALA A 469 17.43 -9.30 -14.54
CA ALA A 469 16.55 -9.99 -15.49
C ALA A 469 17.35 -10.65 -16.62
N LEU A 470 18.37 -9.98 -17.16
CA LEU A 470 19.26 -10.58 -18.15
C LEU A 470 20.07 -11.76 -17.58
N ARG A 471 20.53 -11.65 -16.33
CA ARG A 471 21.23 -12.75 -15.63
C ARG A 471 20.34 -13.98 -15.49
N GLU A 472 19.08 -13.79 -15.11
CA GLU A 472 18.10 -14.87 -15.04
C GLU A 472 17.87 -15.50 -16.43
N ALA A 473 17.64 -14.67 -17.45
CA ALA A 473 17.27 -15.15 -18.79
C ALA A 473 18.40 -15.96 -19.43
N VAL A 474 19.65 -15.51 -19.24
CA VAL A 474 20.86 -16.25 -19.67
C VAL A 474 21.05 -17.50 -18.81
N GLY A 475 20.84 -17.41 -17.49
CA GLY A 475 20.96 -18.55 -16.58
C GLY A 475 19.98 -19.69 -16.86
N ARG A 476 18.79 -19.38 -17.38
CA ARG A 476 17.80 -20.38 -17.84
C ARG A 476 18.05 -20.91 -19.25
N SER A 477 19.03 -20.35 -19.98
CA SER A 477 19.28 -20.67 -21.39
C SER A 477 20.73 -21.15 -21.61
N PRO A 478 21.04 -22.43 -21.31
CA PRO A 478 22.40 -22.97 -21.45
C PRO A 478 23.00 -22.77 -22.84
N ASP A 479 22.19 -22.91 -23.90
CA ASP A 479 22.64 -22.70 -25.28
C ASP A 479 23.08 -21.25 -25.55
N VAL A 480 22.34 -20.27 -25.02
CA VAL A 480 22.67 -18.85 -25.14
C VAL A 480 23.92 -18.53 -24.33
N ALA A 481 24.05 -19.10 -23.13
CA ALA A 481 25.24 -18.93 -22.29
C ALA A 481 26.50 -19.50 -22.95
N LEU A 482 26.41 -20.69 -23.56
CA LEU A 482 27.52 -21.30 -24.30
C LEU A 482 27.93 -20.45 -25.51
N THR A 483 26.95 -19.97 -26.29
CA THR A 483 27.21 -19.09 -27.44
C THR A 483 27.88 -17.78 -27.01
N LEU A 484 27.46 -17.20 -25.88
CA LEU A 484 28.06 -15.99 -25.32
C LEU A 484 29.51 -16.22 -24.86
N LEU A 485 29.78 -17.34 -24.20
CA LEU A 485 31.14 -17.73 -23.82
C LEU A 485 32.02 -17.94 -25.06
N LEU A 486 31.52 -18.63 -26.07
CA LEU A 486 32.23 -18.83 -27.34
C LEU A 486 32.51 -17.51 -28.06
N LEU A 487 31.54 -16.59 -28.12
CA LEU A 487 31.75 -15.26 -28.71
C LEU A 487 32.94 -14.55 -28.05
N LYS A 488 33.01 -14.59 -26.72
CA LYS A 488 34.10 -14.00 -25.95
C LYS A 488 35.43 -14.71 -26.21
N LEU A 489 35.49 -16.04 -26.05
CA LEU A 489 36.72 -16.80 -26.20
C LEU A 489 37.27 -16.80 -27.63
N VAL A 490 36.41 -16.84 -28.66
CA VAL A 490 36.82 -16.73 -30.06
C VAL A 490 37.44 -15.35 -30.32
N ASN A 491 36.78 -14.27 -29.87
CA ASN A 491 37.33 -12.93 -30.02
C ASN A 491 38.70 -12.82 -29.33
N ASP A 492 38.88 -13.38 -28.13
CA ASP A 492 40.17 -13.34 -27.42
C ASP A 492 41.25 -14.24 -28.06
N THR A 493 40.87 -15.40 -28.59
CA THR A 493 41.81 -16.37 -29.18
C THR A 493 42.32 -15.91 -30.55
N PHE A 494 41.43 -15.35 -31.37
CA PHE A 494 41.72 -14.99 -32.77
C PHE A 494 42.00 -13.49 -32.97
N ARG A 495 41.78 -12.63 -31.96
CA ARG A 495 42.05 -11.19 -32.06
C ARG A 495 43.02 -10.73 -30.99
N THR A 496 44.13 -10.14 -31.43
CA THR A 496 45.20 -9.62 -30.55
C THR A 496 44.86 -8.27 -29.90
N SER A 497 43.80 -7.59 -30.35
CA SER A 497 43.35 -6.34 -29.72
C SER A 497 42.44 -6.67 -28.54
N SER A 498 42.87 -6.29 -27.33
CA SER A 498 42.02 -6.27 -26.13
C SER A 498 40.75 -5.49 -26.44
N SER A 499 39.65 -6.19 -26.73
CA SER A 499 38.35 -5.56 -26.91
C SER A 499 37.88 -5.07 -25.55
N ALA A 500 38.18 -3.81 -25.25
CA ALA A 500 37.55 -3.08 -24.16
C ALA A 500 36.05 -2.93 -24.52
N GLY A 501 35.23 -3.91 -24.15
CA GLY A 501 33.80 -3.86 -24.43
C GLY A 501 33.01 -5.18 -24.43
N SER A 502 33.58 -6.33 -24.07
CA SER A 502 32.76 -7.55 -23.95
C SER A 502 31.79 -7.44 -22.76
N CYS A 503 30.54 -7.84 -22.97
CA CYS A 503 29.52 -7.92 -21.90
C CYS A 503 29.73 -9.12 -20.95
N LEU A 504 30.70 -10.00 -21.24
CA LEU A 504 31.11 -11.13 -20.41
C LEU A 504 32.60 -11.02 -20.08
N GLU A 505 32.93 -11.14 -18.78
CA GLU A 505 34.30 -11.31 -18.32
C GLU A 505 34.61 -12.80 -18.19
N ALA A 506 35.29 -13.35 -19.20
CA ALA A 506 35.83 -14.70 -19.22
C ALA A 506 37.05 -14.71 -20.14
N SER A 507 38.13 -15.41 -19.78
CA SER A 507 39.33 -15.50 -20.61
C SER A 507 40.07 -16.80 -20.36
N VAL A 508 40.86 -17.22 -21.35
CA VAL A 508 41.82 -18.33 -21.23
C VAL A 508 43.19 -17.71 -20.97
N ARG A 509 43.82 -18.07 -19.86
CA ARG A 509 45.17 -17.57 -19.54
C ARG A 509 46.19 -18.32 -20.39
N HIS A 510 46.65 -17.71 -21.48
CA HIS A 510 47.61 -18.34 -22.37
C HIS A 510 48.91 -18.75 -21.65
N VAL A 511 49.30 -20.02 -21.79
CA VAL A 511 50.57 -20.54 -21.26
C VAL A 511 51.65 -20.40 -22.32
N TYR A 512 52.55 -19.43 -22.13
CA TYR A 512 53.69 -19.24 -23.01
C TYR A 512 54.88 -20.10 -22.57
N MET A 513 55.40 -20.89 -23.49
CA MET A 513 56.60 -21.70 -23.25
C MET A 513 57.85 -20.80 -23.37
N ALA A 514 58.42 -20.39 -22.23
CA ALA A 514 59.57 -19.48 -22.19
C ALA A 514 60.89 -20.10 -22.71
N ALA A 515 61.01 -21.43 -22.67
CA ALA A 515 62.15 -22.18 -23.20
C ALA A 515 61.67 -23.23 -24.21
N GLN A 516 62.17 -23.16 -25.46
CA GLN A 516 61.72 -23.99 -26.57
C GLN A 516 62.90 -24.50 -27.40
N ALA A 517 62.80 -25.72 -27.94
CA ALA A 517 63.75 -26.23 -28.92
C ALA A 517 63.52 -25.54 -30.29
N SER A 518 64.59 -25.26 -31.04
CA SER A 518 64.51 -24.51 -32.31
C SER A 518 63.69 -25.20 -33.41
N ASP A 519 63.51 -26.51 -33.31
CA ASP A 519 62.75 -27.37 -34.21
C ASP A 519 61.29 -27.60 -33.77
N LEU A 520 60.88 -27.10 -32.59
CA LEU A 520 59.53 -27.29 -32.06
C LEU A 520 58.45 -26.78 -33.02
N LYS A 521 58.68 -25.63 -33.65
CA LYS A 521 57.79 -25.04 -34.66
C LYS A 521 57.56 -25.93 -35.90
N ASP A 522 58.53 -26.78 -36.21
CA ASP A 522 58.50 -27.64 -37.40
C ASP A 522 57.95 -29.04 -37.07
N SER A 523 57.70 -29.31 -35.79
CA SER A 523 57.16 -30.57 -35.31
C SER A 523 55.76 -30.86 -35.86
N VAL A 524 55.41 -32.15 -35.91
CA VAL A 524 54.09 -32.59 -36.40
C VAL A 524 52.97 -32.00 -35.53
N VAL A 525 53.18 -31.91 -34.21
CA VAL A 525 52.15 -31.41 -33.29
C VAL A 525 51.95 -29.90 -33.42
N ALA A 526 53.03 -29.12 -33.58
CA ALA A 526 52.92 -27.68 -33.83
C ALA A 526 52.12 -27.41 -35.13
N LYS A 527 52.44 -28.13 -36.21
CA LYS A 527 51.70 -28.03 -37.47
C LYS A 527 50.22 -28.38 -37.32
N LEU A 528 49.89 -29.47 -36.62
CA LEU A 528 48.49 -29.85 -36.38
C LEU A 528 47.72 -28.80 -35.56
N VAL A 529 48.38 -28.08 -34.65
CA VAL A 529 47.76 -26.99 -33.89
C VAL A 529 47.53 -25.77 -34.78
N ASP A 530 48.52 -25.40 -35.58
CA ASP A 530 48.45 -24.27 -36.51
C ASP A 530 47.42 -24.52 -37.62
N ASP A 531 47.42 -25.72 -38.21
CA ASP A 531 46.47 -26.14 -39.25
C ASP A 531 45.03 -26.06 -38.72
N ARG A 532 44.77 -26.61 -37.53
CA ARG A 532 43.45 -26.53 -36.88
C ARG A 532 43.05 -25.09 -36.58
N HIS A 533 44.00 -24.23 -36.19
CA HIS A 533 43.71 -22.82 -35.95
C HIS A 533 43.33 -22.09 -37.24
N ALA A 534 44.07 -22.31 -38.32
CA ALA A 534 43.80 -21.72 -39.63
C ALA A 534 42.48 -22.22 -40.25
N GLU A 535 42.12 -23.49 -40.04
CA GLU A 535 40.81 -24.04 -40.43
C GLU A 535 39.67 -23.26 -39.78
N TRP A 536 39.71 -23.06 -38.45
CA TRP A 536 38.70 -22.28 -37.74
C TRP A 536 38.70 -20.81 -38.15
N GLU A 537 39.88 -20.20 -38.31
CA GLU A 537 40.01 -18.78 -38.70
C GLU A 537 39.33 -18.49 -40.05
N THR A 538 39.37 -19.44 -40.99
CA THR A 538 38.78 -19.30 -42.33
C THR A 538 37.25 -19.19 -42.30
N ASP A 539 36.60 -19.94 -41.41
CA ASP A 539 35.14 -20.04 -41.35
C ASP A 539 34.51 -19.00 -40.43
N LEU A 540 35.27 -18.41 -39.51
CA LEU A 540 34.76 -17.46 -38.52
C LEU A 540 34.63 -16.05 -39.08
N PRO A 541 33.45 -15.39 -38.96
CA PRO A 541 33.28 -13.99 -39.38
C PRO A 541 33.90 -13.04 -38.34
N LEU A 542 35.23 -13.01 -38.29
CA LEU A 542 36.01 -12.15 -37.42
C LEU A 542 35.90 -10.70 -37.91
N GLY A 543 35.19 -9.86 -37.18
CA GLY A 543 34.95 -8.48 -37.66
C GLY A 543 33.88 -7.80 -36.85
N ASP A 544 32.82 -8.57 -36.69
CA ASP A 544 31.48 -8.11 -36.40
C ASP A 544 30.86 -9.12 -35.41
N ASP A 545 30.67 -8.68 -34.17
CA ASP A 545 30.16 -9.53 -33.11
C ASP A 545 28.72 -10.02 -33.40
N ALA A 546 27.94 -9.26 -34.18
CA ALA A 546 26.60 -9.70 -34.57
C ALA A 546 26.66 -10.81 -35.62
N ALA A 547 27.56 -10.69 -36.60
CA ALA A 547 27.79 -11.76 -37.58
C ALA A 547 28.36 -13.02 -36.92
N LEU A 548 29.31 -12.86 -35.99
CA LEU A 548 29.89 -13.96 -35.22
C LEU A 548 28.87 -14.63 -34.30
N TRP A 549 28.04 -13.85 -33.61
CA TRP A 549 26.94 -14.40 -32.82
C TRP A 549 25.99 -15.25 -33.67
N ASN A 550 25.57 -14.76 -34.83
CA ASN A 550 24.68 -15.49 -35.73
C ASN A 550 25.32 -16.76 -36.28
N TYR A 551 26.62 -16.71 -36.60
CA TYR A 551 27.38 -17.89 -37.01
C TYR A 551 27.48 -18.94 -35.89
N LEU A 552 27.88 -18.53 -34.68
CA LEU A 552 27.95 -19.44 -33.54
C LEU A 552 26.57 -20.03 -33.20
N THR A 553 25.50 -19.24 -33.35
CA THR A 553 24.12 -19.70 -33.15
C THR A 553 23.67 -20.70 -34.23
N SER A 554 24.21 -20.66 -35.45
CA SER A 554 23.86 -21.61 -36.51
C SER A 554 24.64 -22.94 -36.41
N LEU A 555 25.78 -22.96 -35.71
CA LEU A 555 26.54 -24.18 -35.44
C LEU A 555 25.74 -25.15 -34.57
N ASP A 556 25.89 -26.44 -34.87
CA ASP A 556 25.40 -27.52 -34.03
C ASP A 556 26.25 -27.67 -32.75
N GLN A 557 25.72 -28.39 -31.77
CA GLN A 557 26.35 -28.53 -30.46
C GLN A 557 27.75 -29.15 -30.53
N VAL A 558 27.99 -30.11 -31.43
CA VAL A 558 29.30 -30.77 -31.55
C VAL A 558 30.35 -29.78 -32.08
N SER A 559 30.00 -28.98 -33.08
CA SER A 559 30.88 -27.94 -33.62
C SER A 559 31.18 -26.85 -32.59
N ARG A 560 30.17 -26.40 -31.82
CA ARG A 560 30.36 -25.43 -30.72
C ARG A 560 31.33 -25.95 -29.65
N LEU A 561 31.18 -27.21 -29.24
CA LEU A 561 32.07 -27.83 -28.25
C LEU A 561 33.49 -28.04 -28.80
N SER A 562 33.62 -28.37 -30.09
CA SER A 562 34.92 -28.51 -30.76
C SER A 562 35.68 -27.19 -30.84
N LEU A 563 34.96 -26.10 -31.17
CA LEU A 563 35.51 -24.74 -31.16
C LEU A 563 35.88 -24.29 -29.73
N LEU A 564 35.04 -24.60 -28.73
CA LEU A 564 35.35 -24.36 -27.32
C LEU A 564 36.66 -25.04 -26.92
N ALA A 565 36.79 -26.34 -27.24
CA ALA A 565 38.00 -27.10 -26.95
C ALA A 565 39.25 -26.52 -27.62
N HIS A 566 39.11 -25.98 -28.85
CA HIS A 566 40.20 -25.29 -29.52
C HIS A 566 40.64 -24.02 -28.77
N CYS A 567 39.70 -23.13 -28.40
CA CYS A 567 40.01 -21.93 -27.64
C CYS A 567 40.64 -22.24 -26.27
N LEU A 568 40.14 -23.26 -25.56
CA LEU A 568 40.70 -23.68 -24.27
C LEU A 568 42.10 -24.31 -24.38
N SER A 569 42.47 -24.86 -25.55
CA SER A 569 43.76 -25.56 -25.74
C SER A 569 45.00 -24.66 -25.65
N PHE A 570 44.83 -23.34 -25.65
CA PHE A 570 45.92 -22.38 -25.52
C PHE A 570 46.25 -22.00 -24.06
N GLY A 571 45.43 -22.45 -23.09
CA GLY A 571 45.57 -22.13 -21.66
C GLY A 571 46.40 -23.10 -20.83
#